data_AF-A0A1Y1KLX9-F1
#
_entry.id   AF-A0A1Y1KLX9-F1
#
_cell.length_a   1.000
_cell.length_b   1.000
_cell.length_c   1.000
_cell.angle_alpha   90.00
_cell.angle_beta   90.00
_cell.angle_gamma   90.00
#
_symmetry.space_group_name_H-M   'P 1'
#
loop_
_entity.id
_entity.type
_entity.pdbx_description
1 polymer ?
#
loop_
_entity_poly.entity_id
_entity_poly.type
_entity_poly.pdbx_seq_one_letter_code
_entity_poly.pdbx_strand_id
1 'polypeptide(L)'
;LISKGHPLGATGIAQCAELVWHLRGWANNRAAPNTKYCLQHNLGLGGAVVVTVYRRADGKAAPELDNATVGKSNGLGYNPAVEAKGFTKDQAAAVRSKTASSDWALSDTQEKVLQAQL
;
A
#
# COMPACT_ATOMS: atom_id res chain seq x y z
N LEU A 1 8.80 -9.98 -4.79
CA LEU A 1 9.37 -9.11 -5.86
C LEU A 1 9.07 -9.60 -7.26
N ILE A 2 9.33 -10.88 -7.58
CA ILE A 2 9.27 -11.41 -8.96
C ILE A 2 7.93 -11.14 -9.67
N SER A 3 6.81 -11.13 -8.95
CA SER A 3 5.48 -10.90 -9.53
C SER A 3 5.11 -9.42 -9.78
N LYS A 4 5.91 -8.42 -9.34
CA LYS A 4 5.55 -6.99 -9.42
C LYS A 4 6.36 -6.19 -10.46
N GLY A 5 7.29 -6.83 -11.18
CA GLY A 5 8.24 -6.16 -12.07
C GLY A 5 9.40 -5.49 -11.33
N HIS A 6 10.25 -4.76 -12.06
CA HIS A 6 11.44 -4.07 -11.52
C HIS A 6 11.47 -2.57 -11.85
N PRO A 7 10.46 -1.77 -11.46
CA PRO A 7 10.57 -0.31 -11.50
C PRO A 7 11.64 0.14 -10.49
N LEU A 8 12.80 0.57 -10.98
CA LEU A 8 14.04 0.81 -10.20
C LEU A 8 13.84 1.63 -8.91
N GLY A 9 12.89 2.58 -8.89
CA GLY A 9 12.59 3.38 -7.69
C GLY A 9 11.46 2.84 -6.79
N ALA A 10 10.45 2.16 -7.34
CA ALA A 10 9.23 1.82 -6.59
C ALA A 10 9.34 0.51 -5.78
N THR A 11 10.35 -0.31 -6.07
CA THR A 11 10.56 -1.61 -5.41
C THR A 11 10.71 -1.50 -3.89
N GLY A 12 11.51 -0.54 -3.39
CA GLY A 12 11.72 -0.36 -1.96
C GLY A 12 10.43 0.03 -1.21
N ILE A 13 9.62 0.90 -1.82
CA ILE A 13 8.33 1.30 -1.25
C ILE A 13 7.34 0.12 -1.25
N ALA A 14 7.34 -0.69 -2.32
CA ALA A 14 6.51 -1.89 -2.37
C ALA A 14 6.88 -2.90 -1.27
N GLN A 15 8.17 -3.09 -1.01
CA GLN A 15 8.64 -3.93 0.12
C GLN A 15 8.20 -3.36 1.46
N CYS A 16 8.40 -2.06 1.68
CA CYS A 16 7.99 -1.38 2.90
C CYS A 16 6.49 -1.54 3.17
N ALA A 17 5.65 -1.28 2.16
CA ALA A 17 4.19 -1.43 2.26
C ALA A 17 3.78 -2.87 2.62
N GLU A 18 4.40 -3.85 1.97
CA GLU A 18 4.14 -5.28 2.20
C GLU A 18 4.47 -5.70 3.63
N LEU A 19 5.66 -5.34 4.13
CA LEU A 19 6.07 -5.67 5.51
C LEU A 19 5.20 -4.96 6.55
N VAL A 20 4.76 -3.74 6.27
CA VAL A 20 3.81 -3.02 7.12
C VAL A 20 2.45 -3.72 7.12
N TRP A 21 1.96 -4.23 6.00
CA TRP A 21 0.72 -5.03 5.97
C TRP A 21 0.84 -6.32 6.79
N HIS A 22 1.99 -7.00 6.75
CA HIS A 22 2.26 -8.13 7.65
C HIS A 22 2.18 -7.72 9.12
N LEU A 23 2.89 -6.67 9.53
CA LEU A 23 2.90 -6.22 10.93
C LEU A 23 1.54 -5.68 11.41
N ARG A 24 0.70 -5.19 10.50
CA ARG A 24 -0.66 -4.75 10.81
C ARG A 24 -1.67 -5.89 10.86
N GLY A 25 -1.32 -7.10 10.42
CA GLY A 25 -2.25 -8.22 10.29
C GLY A 25 -3.11 -8.18 9.02
N TRP A 26 -2.80 -7.29 8.07
CA TRP A 26 -3.60 -7.07 6.87
C TRP A 26 -3.29 -8.09 5.77
N ALA A 27 -2.06 -8.60 5.72
CA ALA A 27 -1.64 -9.63 4.76
C ALA A 27 -2.12 -11.04 5.15
N ASN A 28 -3.40 -11.18 5.50
CA ASN A 28 -3.97 -12.38 6.14
C ASN A 28 -3.87 -13.66 5.29
N ASN A 29 -3.90 -13.57 3.96
CA ASN A 29 -3.77 -14.71 3.06
C ASN A 29 -2.32 -15.23 2.90
N ARG A 30 -1.34 -14.55 3.50
CA ARG A 30 0.08 -14.89 3.43
C ARG A 30 0.82 -14.59 4.73
N ALA A 31 0.07 -14.44 5.83
CA ALA A 31 0.63 -14.07 7.13
C ALA A 31 1.61 -15.12 7.63
N ALA A 32 2.69 -14.66 8.29
CA ALA A 32 3.61 -15.53 9.00
C ALA A 32 3.21 -15.55 10.50
N PRO A 33 3.08 -16.73 11.13
CA PRO A 33 2.69 -16.83 12.54
C PRO A 33 3.62 -16.05 13.47
N ASN A 34 3.07 -15.41 14.50
CA ASN A 34 3.83 -14.71 15.55
C ASN A 34 4.82 -13.64 15.05
N THR A 35 4.55 -13.02 13.89
CA THR A 35 5.42 -11.98 13.32
C THR A 35 5.54 -10.78 14.25
N LYS A 36 6.74 -10.51 14.77
CA LYS A 36 7.04 -9.30 15.58
C LYS A 36 7.95 -8.30 14.86
N TYR A 37 8.80 -8.82 13.99
CA TYR A 37 9.80 -8.06 13.27
C TYR A 37 9.78 -8.45 11.80
N CYS A 38 10.04 -7.48 10.93
CA CYS A 38 10.21 -7.69 9.51
C CYS A 38 11.51 -7.06 9.05
N LEU A 39 12.21 -7.70 8.10
CA LEU A 39 13.45 -7.19 7.52
C LEU A 39 13.24 -6.94 6.03
N GLN A 40 13.50 -5.71 5.60
CA GLN A 40 13.66 -5.35 4.20
C GLN A 40 15.13 -5.37 3.84
N HIS A 41 15.44 -5.96 2.69
CA HIS A 41 16.71 -5.81 2.01
C HIS A 41 16.42 -5.30 0.59
N ASN A 42 16.85 -4.07 0.32
CA ASN A 42 16.63 -3.39 -0.95
C ASN A 42 17.98 -2.99 -1.55
N LEU A 43 18.27 -3.49 -2.75
CA LEU A 43 19.51 -3.23 -3.48
C LEU A 43 19.21 -2.41 -4.72
N GLY A 44 19.94 -1.30 -4.89
CA GLY A 44 19.97 -0.49 -6.11
C GLY A 44 21.20 -0.81 -6.96
N LEU A 45 21.01 -0.83 -8.28
CA LEU A 45 22.13 -0.87 -9.23
C LEU A 45 23.00 0.38 -9.03
N GLY A 46 24.32 0.21 -9.03
CA GLY A 46 25.27 1.26 -8.65
C GLY A 46 25.82 1.14 -7.22
N GLY A 47 25.45 0.09 -6.48
CA GLY A 47 26.11 -0.31 -5.24
C GLY A 47 25.50 0.24 -3.95
N ALA A 48 24.30 0.83 -4.02
CA ALA A 48 23.58 1.28 -2.82
C ALA A 48 22.68 0.17 -2.29
N VAL A 49 22.80 -0.15 -1.00
CA VAL A 49 21.94 -1.11 -0.31
C VAL A 49 21.31 -0.47 0.91
N VAL A 50 20.02 -0.69 1.09
CA VAL A 50 19.28 -0.28 2.27
C VAL A 50 18.68 -1.50 2.94
N VAL A 51 19.04 -1.70 4.22
CA VAL A 51 18.45 -2.70 5.09
C VAL A 51 17.62 -1.98 6.15
N THR A 52 16.38 -2.43 6.36
CA THR A 52 15.49 -1.81 7.33
C THR A 52 14.78 -2.89 8.14
N VAL A 53 14.79 -2.74 9.47
CA VAL A 53 14.04 -3.60 10.38
C VAL A 53 12.84 -2.84 10.91
N TYR A 54 11.66 -3.43 10.73
CA TYR A 54 10.39 -2.89 11.16
C TYR A 54 9.87 -3.64 12.38
N ARG A 55 9.23 -2.91 13.28
CA ARG A 55 8.42 -3.45 14.38
C ARG A 55 7.16 -2.62 14.52
N ARG A 56 6.12 -3.20 15.10
CA ARG A 56 4.96 -2.42 15.54
C ARG A 56 5.37 -1.44 16.64
N ALA A 57 4.75 -0.26 16.66
CA ALA A 57 5.01 0.75 17.68
C ALA A 57 4.67 0.26 19.10
N ASP A 58 3.68 -0.64 19.23
CA ASP A 58 3.26 -1.24 20.50
C ASP A 58 4.13 -2.44 20.93
N GLY A 59 5.11 -2.87 20.12
CA GLY A 59 5.98 -4.01 20.39
C GLY A 59 5.29 -5.39 20.40
N LYS A 60 4.00 -5.46 20.07
CA LYS A 60 3.23 -6.72 20.06
C LYS A 60 3.50 -7.52 18.79
N ALA A 61 3.06 -8.77 18.78
CA ALA A 61 3.01 -9.55 17.54
C ALA A 61 1.91 -8.99 16.62
N ALA A 62 2.04 -9.24 15.32
CA ALA A 62 1.01 -8.96 14.34
C ALA A 62 -0.31 -9.64 14.74
N PRO A 63 -1.44 -8.91 14.79
CA PRO A 63 -2.73 -9.50 15.04
C PRO A 63 -3.19 -10.32 13.84
N GLU A 64 -4.08 -11.28 14.07
CA GLU A 64 -4.80 -11.97 13.01
C GLU A 64 -6.11 -11.22 12.73
N LEU A 65 -6.27 -10.69 11.53
CA LEU A 65 -7.44 -9.91 11.13
C LEU A 65 -8.05 -10.46 9.84
N ASP A 66 -9.38 -10.53 9.80
CA ASP A 66 -10.12 -10.84 8.59
C ASP A 66 -10.26 -9.61 7.66
N ASN A 67 -10.70 -9.85 6.42
CA ASN A 67 -10.83 -8.79 5.41
C ASN A 67 -11.87 -7.73 5.81
N ALA A 68 -12.96 -8.14 6.49
CA ALA A 68 -14.01 -7.24 6.91
C ALA A 68 -13.52 -6.26 7.98
N THR A 69 -12.77 -6.75 8.98
CA THR A 69 -12.17 -5.93 10.03
C THR A 69 -11.16 -4.95 9.45
N VAL A 70 -10.31 -5.41 8.54
CA VAL A 70 -9.34 -4.54 7.83
C VAL A 70 -10.08 -3.43 7.07
N GLY A 71 -11.07 -3.79 6.24
CA GLY A 71 -11.84 -2.84 5.43
C GLY A 71 -12.60 -1.80 6.26
N LYS A 72 -13.12 -2.19 7.43
CA LYS A 72 -13.73 -1.25 8.37
C LYS A 72 -12.70 -0.30 8.98
N SER A 73 -11.53 -0.81 9.36
CA SER A 73 -10.49 -0.02 10.04
C SER A 73 -9.80 1.01 9.14
N ASN A 74 -9.77 0.76 7.83
CA ASN A 74 -9.04 1.59 6.87
C ASN A 74 -9.94 2.61 6.13
N GLY A 75 -11.26 2.52 6.27
CA GLY A 75 -12.21 3.43 5.63
C GLY A 75 -12.42 3.20 4.12
N LEU A 76 -11.79 2.17 3.54
CA LEU A 76 -11.94 1.80 2.12
C LEU A 76 -13.04 0.77 1.90
N GLY A 77 -13.46 0.04 2.95
CA GLY A 77 -14.48 -1.01 2.85
C GLY A 77 -13.96 -2.32 2.23
N TYR A 78 -12.66 -2.45 1.97
CA TYR A 78 -12.01 -3.69 1.52
C TYR A 78 -10.58 -3.78 2.06
N ASN A 79 -9.95 -4.95 1.93
CA ASN A 79 -8.57 -5.15 2.35
C ASN A 79 -7.58 -4.89 1.18
N PRO A 80 -6.85 -3.76 1.18
CA PRO A 80 -5.92 -3.43 0.11
C PRO A 80 -4.67 -4.32 0.07
N ALA A 81 -4.42 -5.11 1.12
CA ALA A 81 -3.30 -6.05 1.13
C ALA A 81 -3.61 -7.31 0.30
N VAL A 82 -4.88 -7.63 0.02
CA VAL A 82 -5.28 -8.88 -0.68
C VAL A 82 -6.02 -8.62 -1.99
N GLU A 83 -6.62 -7.45 -2.15
CA GLU A 83 -7.36 -7.06 -3.35
C GLU A 83 -6.84 -5.71 -3.87
N ALA A 84 -6.73 -5.59 -5.20
CA ALA A 84 -6.49 -4.32 -5.86
C ALA A 84 -7.81 -3.77 -6.39
N LYS A 85 -8.13 -2.52 -6.04
CA LYS A 85 -9.26 -1.77 -6.59
C LYS A 85 -8.79 -0.40 -7.05
N GLY A 86 -9.43 0.13 -8.08
CA GLY A 86 -9.28 1.52 -8.48
C GLY A 86 -9.82 2.47 -7.42
N PHE A 87 -9.45 3.75 -7.51
CA PHE A 87 -10.04 4.79 -6.66
C PHE A 87 -11.34 5.34 -7.26
N THR A 88 -12.26 5.76 -6.41
CA THR A 88 -13.53 6.38 -6.82
C THR A 88 -13.37 7.88 -7.08
N LYS A 89 -14.34 8.49 -7.79
CA LYS A 89 -14.41 9.96 -7.95
C LYS A 89 -14.39 10.68 -6.60
N ASP A 90 -15.12 10.17 -5.62
CA ASP A 90 -15.23 10.78 -4.30
C ASP A 90 -13.91 10.70 -3.52
N GLN A 91 -13.19 9.57 -3.63
CA GLN A 91 -11.87 9.41 -3.03
C GLN A 91 -10.85 10.38 -3.64
N ALA A 92 -10.86 10.55 -4.97
CA ALA A 92 -10.01 11.52 -5.65
C ALA A 92 -10.34 12.97 -5.24
N ALA A 93 -11.63 13.29 -5.13
CA ALA A 93 -12.08 14.60 -4.68
C ALA A 93 -11.69 14.90 -3.22
N ALA A 94 -11.73 13.89 -2.35
CA ALA A 94 -11.43 14.02 -0.93
C ALA A 94 -9.97 14.39 -0.63
N VAL A 95 -9.04 14.03 -1.52
CA VAL A 95 -7.60 14.33 -1.38
C VAL A 95 -7.17 15.58 -2.16
N ARG A 96 -8.10 16.21 -2.90
CA ARG A 96 -7.81 17.41 -3.70
C ARG A 96 -7.64 18.63 -2.80
N SER A 97 -6.74 19.55 -3.21
CA SER A 97 -6.63 20.86 -2.54
C SER A 97 -7.98 21.58 -2.57
N LYS A 98 -8.40 22.08 -1.41
CA LYS A 98 -9.63 22.85 -1.26
C LYS A 98 -9.50 24.30 -1.72
N THR A 99 -8.26 24.80 -1.80
CA THR A 99 -7.96 26.21 -2.08
C THR A 99 -7.14 26.43 -3.33
N ALA A 100 -6.51 25.39 -3.87
CA ALA A 100 -5.62 25.46 -5.02
C ALA A 100 -5.83 24.26 -5.96
N SER A 101 -7.05 24.09 -6.47
CA SER A 101 -7.36 23.16 -7.56
C SER A 101 -7.26 23.86 -8.91
N SER A 102 -6.76 23.15 -9.94
CA SER A 102 -6.66 23.65 -11.31
C SER A 102 -7.33 22.69 -12.27
N ASP A 103 -8.41 23.15 -12.92
CA ASP A 103 -9.13 22.36 -13.93
C ASP A 103 -8.25 22.09 -15.15
N TRP A 104 -7.35 23.01 -15.49
CA TRP A 104 -6.36 22.82 -16.56
C TRP A 104 -5.38 21.69 -16.24
N ALA A 105 -4.88 21.60 -15.00
CA ALA A 105 -3.98 20.54 -14.58
C ALA A 105 -4.69 19.17 -14.50
N LEU A 106 -5.98 19.15 -14.15
CA LEU A 106 -6.78 17.94 -14.10
C LEU A 106 -7.14 17.43 -15.49
N SER A 107 -7.49 18.34 -16.41
CA SER A 107 -7.86 18.03 -17.80
C SER A 107 -8.83 16.83 -17.85
N ASP A 108 -8.57 15.85 -18.71
CA ASP A 108 -9.34 14.61 -18.88
C ASP A 108 -8.85 13.43 -18.01
N THR A 109 -7.97 13.68 -17.04
CA THR A 109 -7.35 12.62 -16.21
C THR A 109 -8.40 11.78 -15.50
N GLN A 110 -9.44 12.41 -14.96
CA GLN A 110 -10.50 11.72 -14.22
C GLN A 110 -11.30 10.79 -15.14
N GLU A 111 -11.59 11.19 -16.37
CA GLU A 111 -12.32 10.39 -17.34
C GLU A 111 -11.49 9.18 -17.77
N LYS A 112 -10.21 9.40 -18.09
CA LYS A 112 -9.27 8.33 -18.48
C LYS A 112 -9.12 7.27 -17.40
N VAL A 113 -9.00 7.67 -16.13
CA VAL A 113 -8.84 6.71 -15.04
C VAL A 113 -10.10 5.88 -14.81
N LEU A 114 -11.29 6.45 -14.99
CA LEU A 114 -12.55 5.72 -14.82
C LEU A 114 -12.85 4.80 -15.99
N GLN A 115 -12.49 5.19 -17.22
CA GLN A 115 -12.61 4.33 -18.40
C GLN A 115 -11.66 3.14 -18.34
N ALA A 116 -10.46 3.29 -17.76
CA ALA A 116 -9.49 2.20 -17.58
C ALA A 116 -9.86 1.19 -16.47
N GLN A 117 -10.95 1.44 -15.73
CA GLN A 117 -11.46 0.54 -14.68
C GLN A 117 -12.68 -0.29 -15.14
N LEU A 118 -13.14 -0.11 -16.38
CA LEU A 118 -14.14 -0.93 -17.08
C LEU A 118 -13.45 -1.99 -17.94
#